data_AF-A0A0P7X619-F1
#
_entry.id   AF-A0A0P7X619-F1
#
_cell.length_a   1.000
_cell.length_b   1.000
_cell.length_c   1.000
_cell.angle_alpha   90.00
_cell.angle_beta   90.00
_cell.angle_gamma   90.00
#
_symmetry.space_group_name_H-M   'P 1'
#
loop_
_entity.id
_entity.type
_entity.pdbx_description
1 polymer ?
#
loop_
_entity_poly.entity_id
_entity_poly.type
_entity_poly.pdbx_seq_one_letter_code
_entity_poly.pdbx_strand_id
1 'polypeptide(L)'
;MPLHNTHQLTLPLIHTRNPIQPSADRTDLAASLGNSFMTLNRFPNLSSADVCRHAPEIGNAGEALVSSWAARRGLHPVTAPAGAQFDHIFTVGQHLIRLQTKTTVGPGRDGKYHFRMTRGNSGDPNGTCRYGADAFDIAALVFLDLGVVYFTAERKVSHKFSPDEANLIAHAELECFYDCLLTLGIISQCQFEELTADDLPACG
;
A
#
# COMPACT_ATOMS: atom_id res chain seq x y z
N MET A 1 57.54 38.71 -2.22
CA MET A 1 57.79 37.27 -2.07
C MET A 1 56.50 36.60 -1.59
N PRO A 2 55.57 36.21 -2.49
CA PRO A 2 54.35 35.51 -2.09
C PRO A 2 54.47 34.00 -2.39
N LEU A 3 54.14 33.16 -1.42
CA LEU A 3 53.79 31.75 -1.66
C LEU A 3 52.28 31.63 -1.46
N HIS A 4 51.53 31.76 -2.56
CA HIS A 4 50.13 31.32 -2.62
C HIS A 4 50.13 29.83 -2.93
N ASN A 5 49.68 29.02 -1.97
CA ASN A 5 49.51 27.59 -2.13
C ASN A 5 48.12 27.35 -2.72
N THR A 6 48.02 27.31 -4.05
CA THR A 6 46.80 26.95 -4.77
C THR A 6 46.68 25.42 -4.79
N HIS A 7 45.88 24.86 -3.88
CA HIS A 7 45.44 23.48 -4.00
C HIS A 7 44.57 23.35 -5.25
N GLN A 8 45.14 22.85 -6.34
CA GLN A 8 44.39 22.37 -7.50
C GLN A 8 43.57 21.16 -7.06
N LEU A 9 42.26 21.36 -6.91
CA LEU A 9 41.27 20.28 -6.85
C LEU A 9 41.31 19.53 -8.18
N THR A 10 41.97 18.38 -8.19
CA THR A 10 41.90 17.44 -9.30
C THR A 10 40.50 16.84 -9.30
N LEU A 11 39.65 17.29 -10.23
CA LEU A 11 38.36 16.63 -10.49
C LEU A 11 38.64 15.16 -10.86
N PRO A 12 37.94 14.18 -10.26
CA PRO A 12 38.10 12.80 -10.66
C PRO A 12 37.72 12.66 -12.14
N LEU A 13 38.60 11.98 -12.87
CA LEU A 13 38.40 11.60 -14.27
C LEU A 13 37.01 11.00 -14.41
N ILE A 14 36.11 11.70 -15.12
CA ILE A 14 34.82 11.15 -15.51
C ILE A 14 35.14 9.89 -16.31
N HIS A 15 34.86 8.72 -15.74
CA HIS A 15 34.83 7.48 -16.50
C HIS A 15 33.92 7.74 -17.69
N THR A 16 34.51 7.77 -18.87
CA THR A 16 33.80 7.78 -20.14
C THR A 16 32.79 6.65 -20.06
N ARG A 17 31.51 7.00 -19.90
CA ARG A 17 30.41 6.05 -20.07
C ARG A 17 30.66 5.38 -21.41
N ASN A 18 30.92 4.08 -21.38
CA ASN A 18 30.95 3.26 -22.57
C ASN A 18 29.70 3.64 -23.38
N PRO A 19 29.81 3.92 -24.70
CA PRO A 19 28.63 4.17 -25.50
C PRO A 19 27.70 2.98 -25.33
N ILE A 20 26.47 3.24 -24.88
CA ILE A 20 25.42 2.23 -24.79
C ILE A 20 25.31 1.64 -26.20
N GLN A 21 25.79 0.41 -26.38
CA GLN A 21 25.64 -0.30 -27.64
C GLN A 21 24.14 -0.39 -27.94
N PRO A 22 23.66 0.12 -29.08
CA PRO A 22 22.25 0.00 -29.40
C PRO A 22 21.94 -1.44 -29.86
N SER A 23 20.74 -1.88 -29.50
CA SER A 23 20.05 -3.14 -29.82
C SER A 23 20.52 -4.40 -29.09
N ALA A 24 20.22 -4.48 -27.79
CA ALA A 24 19.71 -5.77 -27.30
C ALA A 24 18.39 -6.04 -28.05
N ASP A 25 18.26 -7.21 -28.66
CA ASP A 25 16.96 -7.63 -29.18
C ASP A 25 15.94 -7.54 -28.04
N ARG A 26 14.72 -7.10 -28.35
CA ARG A 26 13.66 -6.95 -27.34
C ARG A 26 13.41 -8.26 -26.59
N THR A 27 13.69 -9.38 -27.27
CA THR A 27 13.71 -10.75 -26.75
C THR A 27 14.77 -10.96 -25.67
N ASP A 28 16.00 -10.48 -25.88
CA ASP A 28 17.11 -10.60 -24.92
C ASP A 28 16.87 -9.74 -23.67
N LEU A 29 16.28 -8.56 -23.86
CA LEU A 29 15.91 -7.69 -22.75
C LEU A 29 14.80 -8.32 -21.89
N ALA A 30 13.78 -8.90 -22.51
CA ALA A 30 12.70 -9.58 -21.80
C ALA A 30 13.19 -10.80 -21.01
N ALA A 31 14.13 -11.56 -21.59
CA ALA A 31 14.77 -12.68 -20.90
C ALA A 31 15.59 -12.22 -19.68
N SER A 32 16.28 -11.08 -19.78
CA SER A 32 17.10 -10.52 -18.70
C SER A 32 16.29 -9.94 -17.53
N LEU A 33 15.10 -9.40 -17.80
CA LEU A 33 14.22 -8.80 -16.79
C LEU A 33 13.33 -9.82 -16.09
N GLY A 34 13.12 -10.98 -16.71
CA GLY A 34 12.33 -12.08 -16.16
C GLY A 34 10.83 -11.95 -16.39
N ASN A 35 10.15 -13.11 -16.46
CA ASN A 35 8.74 -13.20 -16.82
C ASN A 35 7.80 -12.48 -15.84
N SER A 36 8.09 -12.51 -14.54
CA SER A 36 7.25 -11.81 -13.54
C SER A 36 7.27 -10.30 -13.75
N PHE A 37 8.45 -9.72 -14.02
CA PHE A 37 8.58 -8.29 -14.33
C PHE A 37 7.79 -7.94 -15.59
N MET A 38 8.01 -8.68 -16.68
CA MET A 38 7.31 -8.42 -17.94
C MET A 38 5.79 -8.54 -17.82
N THR A 39 5.31 -9.49 -17.00
CA THR A 39 3.89 -9.65 -16.69
C THR A 39 3.34 -8.49 -15.89
N LEU A 40 3.94 -8.17 -14.74
CA LEU A 40 3.45 -7.15 -13.82
C LEU A 40 3.61 -5.73 -14.38
N ASN A 41 4.57 -5.50 -15.27
CA ASN A 41 4.74 -4.21 -15.97
C ASN A 41 3.56 -3.85 -16.88
N ARG A 42 2.59 -4.76 -17.11
CA ARG A 42 1.34 -4.48 -17.82
C ARG A 42 0.26 -3.88 -16.92
N PHE A 43 0.49 -3.81 -15.61
CA PHE A 43 -0.43 -3.21 -14.64
C PHE A 43 -0.86 -1.80 -15.07
N PRO A 44 -2.15 -1.42 -14.92
CA PRO A 44 -3.24 -2.18 -14.28
C PRO A 44 -3.88 -3.27 -15.15
N ASN A 45 -3.48 -3.42 -16.41
CA ASN A 45 -4.09 -4.31 -17.39
C ASN A 45 -3.58 -5.76 -17.25
N LEU A 46 -3.94 -6.42 -16.16
CA LEU A 46 -3.59 -7.82 -15.89
C LEU A 46 -4.78 -8.76 -16.16
N SER A 47 -4.50 -9.95 -16.70
CA SER A 47 -5.53 -11.00 -16.79
C SER A 47 -5.83 -11.58 -15.40
N SER A 48 -7.02 -12.14 -15.19
CA SER A 48 -7.33 -12.79 -13.91
C SER A 48 -6.37 -13.93 -13.54
N ALA A 49 -5.82 -14.62 -14.55
CA ALA A 49 -4.81 -15.66 -14.35
C ALA A 49 -3.48 -15.08 -13.85
N ASP A 50 -3.06 -13.93 -14.39
CA ASP A 50 -1.85 -13.23 -13.96
C ASP A 50 -2.00 -12.67 -12.55
N VAL A 51 -3.19 -12.11 -12.22
CA VAL A 51 -3.52 -11.64 -10.87
C VAL A 51 -3.43 -12.77 -9.85
N CYS A 52 -4.02 -13.93 -10.14
CA CYS A 52 -3.93 -15.09 -9.24
C CYS A 52 -2.49 -15.60 -9.10
N ARG A 53 -1.73 -15.64 -10.20
CA ARG A 53 -0.35 -16.12 -10.20
C ARG A 53 0.59 -15.23 -9.37
N HIS A 54 0.38 -13.92 -9.43
CA HIS A 54 1.21 -12.92 -8.75
C HIS A 54 0.49 -12.29 -7.54
N ALA A 55 -0.46 -13.02 -6.95
CA ALA A 55 -1.19 -12.54 -5.77
C ALA A 55 -0.27 -12.15 -4.60
N PRO A 56 0.85 -12.84 -4.31
CA PRO A 56 1.80 -12.41 -3.28
C PRO A 56 2.43 -11.04 -3.57
N GLU A 57 2.91 -10.81 -4.78
CA GLU A 57 3.54 -9.55 -5.17
C GLU A 57 2.55 -8.38 -5.17
N ILE A 58 1.30 -8.64 -5.60
CA ILE A 58 0.21 -7.65 -5.54
C ILE A 58 -0.14 -7.32 -4.10
N GLY A 59 -0.23 -8.32 -3.21
CA GLY A 59 -0.45 -8.12 -1.78
C GLY A 59 0.65 -7.25 -1.16
N ASN A 60 1.92 -7.62 -1.41
CA ASN A 60 3.08 -6.86 -0.95
C ASN A 60 3.07 -5.40 -1.44
N ALA A 61 2.66 -5.16 -2.70
CA ALA A 61 2.54 -3.80 -3.23
C ALA A 61 1.49 -2.98 -2.47
N GLY A 62 0.35 -3.59 -2.12
CA GLY A 62 -0.66 -2.93 -1.29
C GLY A 62 -0.19 -2.67 0.13
N GLU A 63 0.49 -3.63 0.76
CA GLU A 63 1.11 -3.45 2.08
C GLU A 63 2.15 -2.32 2.09
N ALA A 64 2.97 -2.24 1.04
CA ALA A 64 3.93 -1.17 0.86
C ALA A 64 3.27 0.20 0.69
N LEU A 65 2.13 0.27 -0.01
CA LEU A 65 1.34 1.50 -0.12
C LEU A 65 0.81 1.96 1.25
N VAL A 66 0.26 1.04 2.04
CA VAL A 66 -0.21 1.34 3.40
C VAL A 66 0.94 1.80 4.30
N SER A 67 2.09 1.12 4.24
CA SER A 67 3.29 1.53 4.96
C SER A 67 3.75 2.94 4.57
N SER A 68 3.75 3.25 3.27
CA SER A 68 4.08 4.57 2.75
C SER A 68 3.07 5.63 3.21
N TRP A 69 1.77 5.31 3.18
CA TRP A 69 0.70 6.18 3.68
C TRP A 69 0.87 6.52 5.17
N ALA A 70 1.22 5.52 5.98
CA ALA A 70 1.42 5.65 7.42
C ALA A 70 2.70 6.46 7.74
N ALA A 71 3.81 6.13 7.09
CA ALA A 71 5.10 6.80 7.30
C ALA A 71 5.03 8.30 6.98
N ARG A 72 4.31 8.70 5.92
CA ARG A 72 4.09 10.12 5.58
C ARG A 72 3.33 10.91 6.65
N ARG A 73 2.65 10.21 7.57
CA ARG A 73 1.86 10.79 8.67
C ARG A 73 2.53 10.61 10.04
N GLY A 74 3.82 10.23 10.05
CA GLY A 74 4.57 10.03 11.29
C GLY A 74 4.20 8.77 12.06
N LEU A 75 3.39 7.87 11.47
CA LEU A 75 3.14 6.56 12.04
C LEU A 75 4.29 5.61 11.70
N HIS A 76 4.59 4.69 12.61
CA HIS A 76 5.67 3.72 12.46
C HIS A 76 5.10 2.29 12.39
N PRO A 77 4.60 1.86 11.21
CA PRO A 77 4.11 0.50 11.04
C PRO A 77 5.25 -0.52 11.16
N VAL A 78 5.04 -1.53 11.98
CA VAL A 78 5.88 -2.73 12.08
C VAL A 78 5.15 -3.87 11.37
N THR A 79 5.82 -4.48 10.41
CA THR A 79 5.27 -5.63 9.68
C THR A 79 5.16 -6.86 10.58
N ALA A 80 4.02 -7.53 10.52
CA ALA A 80 3.78 -8.76 11.25
C ALA A 80 4.49 -9.96 10.59
N PRO A 81 4.88 -10.98 11.36
CA PRO A 81 5.43 -12.21 10.79
C PRO A 81 4.43 -12.90 9.85
N ALA A 82 4.97 -13.63 8.86
CA ALA A 82 4.16 -14.44 7.96
C ALA A 82 3.21 -15.39 8.72
N GLY A 83 1.93 -15.39 8.34
CA GLY A 83 0.90 -16.21 8.97
C GLY A 83 0.12 -15.53 10.10
N ALA A 84 0.52 -14.31 10.50
CA ALA A 84 -0.26 -13.45 11.38
C ALA A 84 -1.66 -13.13 10.78
N GLN A 85 -2.57 -12.67 11.64
CA GLN A 85 -3.94 -12.31 11.26
C GLN A 85 -4.11 -10.84 10.85
N PHE A 86 -3.01 -10.10 10.86
CA PHE A 86 -2.86 -8.71 10.49
C PHE A 86 -1.48 -8.55 9.84
N ASP A 87 -1.32 -7.54 9.00
CA ASP A 87 -0.07 -7.33 8.25
C ASP A 87 0.82 -6.29 8.93
N HIS A 88 0.21 -5.33 9.64
CA HIS A 88 0.94 -4.26 10.34
C HIS A 88 0.43 -4.06 11.75
N ILE A 89 1.31 -3.56 12.60
CA ILE A 89 0.97 -3.02 13.91
C ILE A 89 1.64 -1.65 14.09
N PHE A 90 0.94 -0.68 14.65
CA PHE A 90 1.50 0.64 14.97
C PHE A 90 0.76 1.26 16.16
N THR A 91 1.33 2.33 16.70
CA THR A 91 0.74 3.08 17.81
C THR A 91 0.11 4.38 17.32
N VAL A 92 -1.06 4.71 17.87
CA VAL A 92 -1.66 6.04 17.80
C VAL A 92 -1.84 6.53 19.23
N GLY A 93 -1.05 7.53 19.64
CA GLY A 93 -0.94 7.90 21.04
C GLY A 93 -0.44 6.71 21.88
N GLN A 94 -1.23 6.29 22.87
CA GLN A 94 -0.94 5.13 23.72
C GLN A 94 -1.64 3.84 23.25
N HIS A 95 -2.37 3.88 22.13
CA HIS A 95 -3.15 2.74 21.64
C HIS A 95 -2.37 1.98 20.58
N LEU A 96 -2.33 0.66 20.74
CA LEU A 96 -1.77 -0.26 19.76
C LEU A 96 -2.87 -0.67 18.77
N ILE A 97 -2.61 -0.50 17.47
CA ILE A 97 -3.56 -0.80 16.40
C ILE A 97 -3.00 -1.91 15.52
N ARG A 98 -3.76 -3.00 15.38
CA ARG A 98 -3.49 -4.09 14.43
C ARG A 98 -4.23 -3.80 13.13
N LEU A 99 -3.51 -3.83 12.02
CA LEU A 99 -4.04 -3.49 10.71
C LEU A 99 -3.87 -4.64 9.73
N GLN A 100 -4.98 -5.06 9.10
CA GLN A 100 -4.97 -6.02 7.99
C GLN A 100 -5.17 -5.28 6.67
N THR A 101 -4.29 -5.49 5.72
CA THR A 101 -4.38 -4.99 4.36
C THR A 101 -5.07 -6.01 3.45
N LYS A 102 -5.92 -5.52 2.55
CA LYS A 102 -6.46 -6.28 1.42
C LYS A 102 -6.34 -5.45 0.16
N THR A 103 -5.89 -6.08 -0.91
CA THR A 103 -5.55 -5.38 -2.15
C THR A 103 -6.38 -5.90 -3.30
N THR A 104 -6.87 -4.98 -4.12
CA THR A 104 -7.42 -5.27 -5.45
C THR A 104 -6.63 -4.52 -6.50
N VAL A 105 -6.50 -5.10 -7.69
CA VAL A 105 -5.78 -4.50 -8.83
C VAL A 105 -6.66 -3.61 -9.71
N GLY A 106 -7.97 -3.60 -9.46
CA GLY A 106 -8.95 -2.94 -10.32
C GLY A 106 -10.38 -3.42 -10.08
N PRO A 107 -11.36 -2.86 -10.80
CA PRO A 107 -12.73 -3.35 -10.78
C PRO A 107 -12.85 -4.73 -11.44
N GLY A 108 -13.75 -5.55 -10.91
CA GLY A 108 -14.11 -6.84 -11.48
C GLY A 108 -14.98 -6.71 -12.73
N ARG A 109 -15.46 -7.85 -13.24
CA ARG A 109 -16.31 -7.90 -14.45
C ARG A 109 -17.65 -7.17 -14.31
N ASP A 110 -18.14 -7.00 -13.10
CA ASP A 110 -19.34 -6.23 -12.78
C ASP A 110 -19.08 -4.73 -12.62
N GLY A 111 -17.85 -4.28 -12.94
CA GLY A 111 -17.45 -2.87 -12.86
C GLY A 111 -17.21 -2.36 -11.44
N LYS A 112 -17.12 -3.26 -10.44
CA LYS A 112 -16.95 -2.88 -9.03
C LYS A 112 -15.66 -3.43 -8.44
N TYR A 113 -15.09 -2.72 -7.48
CA TYR A 113 -14.03 -3.24 -6.63
C TYR A 113 -14.60 -4.19 -5.59
N HIS A 114 -13.92 -5.31 -5.36
CA HIS A 114 -14.35 -6.31 -4.38
C HIS A 114 -13.21 -6.63 -3.42
N PHE A 115 -13.48 -6.51 -2.13
CA PHE A 115 -12.60 -6.96 -1.07
C PHE A 115 -13.30 -8.08 -0.30
N ARG A 116 -12.65 -9.24 -0.18
CA ARG A 116 -13.15 -10.35 0.66
C ARG A 116 -12.29 -10.44 1.91
N MET A 117 -12.93 -10.39 3.07
CA MET A 117 -12.30 -10.50 4.37
C MET A 117 -12.27 -11.96 4.83
N THR A 118 -11.57 -12.79 4.05
CA THR A 118 -11.40 -14.23 4.31
C THR A 118 -9.93 -14.58 4.43
N ARG A 119 -9.60 -15.52 5.32
CA ARG A 119 -8.26 -16.09 5.46
C ARG A 119 -8.15 -17.35 4.59
N GLY A 120 -7.08 -17.49 3.81
CA GLY A 120 -6.72 -18.77 3.21
C GLY A 120 -6.08 -19.67 4.28
N ASN A 121 -6.58 -20.88 4.47
CA ASN A 121 -5.94 -21.87 5.33
C ASN A 121 -5.00 -22.75 4.49
N SER A 122 -3.69 -22.65 4.73
CA SER A 122 -2.72 -23.67 4.32
C SER A 122 -2.90 -24.92 5.19
N GLY A 123 -3.95 -25.72 4.94
CA GLY A 123 -4.17 -26.99 5.63
C GLY A 123 -5.61 -27.52 5.70
N ASP A 124 -6.61 -26.80 5.22
CA ASP A 124 -8.02 -27.22 5.26
C ASP A 124 -8.55 -27.45 3.82
N PRO A 125 -9.08 -28.64 3.47
CA PRO A 125 -9.60 -28.94 2.13
C PRO A 125 -10.67 -27.96 1.62
N ASN A 126 -11.31 -27.17 2.50
CA ASN A 126 -12.36 -26.21 2.14
C ASN A 126 -11.88 -24.74 2.08
N GLY A 127 -10.58 -24.48 2.21
CA GLY A 127 -9.88 -23.33 1.62
C GLY A 127 -10.15 -21.92 2.15
N THR A 128 -11.11 -21.68 3.05
CA THR A 128 -11.32 -20.34 3.64
C THR A 128 -11.85 -20.38 5.08
N CYS A 129 -11.26 -19.54 5.96
CA CYS A 129 -11.73 -19.34 7.34
C CYS A 129 -12.06 -17.86 7.57
N ARG A 130 -13.11 -17.56 8.35
CA ARG A 130 -13.44 -16.18 8.75
C ARG A 130 -12.42 -15.69 9.77
N TYR A 131 -12.10 -14.39 9.71
CA TYR A 131 -11.33 -13.76 10.77
C TYR A 131 -12.12 -13.81 12.09
N GLY A 132 -11.43 -14.10 13.20
CA GLY A 132 -11.99 -13.99 14.53
C GLY A 132 -12.25 -12.52 14.91
N ALA A 133 -13.05 -12.30 15.97
CA ALA A 133 -13.39 -10.95 16.44
C ALA A 133 -12.15 -10.10 16.76
N ASP A 134 -11.07 -10.74 17.25
CA ASP A 134 -9.83 -10.08 17.67
C ASP A 134 -8.69 -10.22 16.64
N ALA A 135 -8.98 -10.48 15.37
CA ALA A 135 -7.93 -10.77 14.38
C ALA A 135 -7.08 -9.54 13.99
N PHE A 136 -7.72 -8.38 13.89
CA PHE A 136 -7.14 -7.07 13.58
C PHE A 136 -8.08 -6.01 14.15
N ASP A 137 -7.71 -4.74 14.20
CA ASP A 137 -8.57 -3.63 14.66
C ASP A 137 -9.14 -2.83 13.48
N ILE A 138 -8.29 -2.58 12.47
CA ILE A 138 -8.63 -1.83 11.25
C ILE A 138 -8.30 -2.68 10.02
N ALA A 139 -9.16 -2.61 9.00
CA ALA A 139 -8.87 -3.08 7.65
C ALA A 139 -8.45 -1.91 6.75
N ALA A 140 -7.36 -2.08 5.99
CA ALA A 140 -6.96 -1.19 4.91
C ALA A 140 -7.28 -1.85 3.57
N LEU A 141 -8.25 -1.31 2.85
CA LEU A 141 -8.68 -1.79 1.54
C LEU A 141 -7.98 -0.95 0.45
N VAL A 142 -7.05 -1.57 -0.26
CA VAL A 142 -6.18 -0.92 -1.23
C VAL A 142 -6.71 -1.08 -2.64
N PHE A 143 -7.03 0.04 -3.27
CA PHE A 143 -7.32 0.18 -4.69
C PHE A 143 -6.00 0.44 -5.41
N LEU A 144 -5.30 -0.63 -5.79
CA LEU A 144 -3.90 -0.53 -6.21
C LEU A 144 -3.74 0.26 -7.52
N ASP A 145 -4.71 0.18 -8.42
CA ASP A 145 -4.71 0.92 -9.69
C ASP A 145 -4.92 2.42 -9.52
N LEU A 146 -5.60 2.81 -8.44
CA LEU A 146 -5.79 4.21 -8.06
C LEU A 146 -4.69 4.70 -7.11
N GLY A 147 -3.96 3.80 -6.45
CA GLY A 147 -3.00 4.16 -5.40
C GLY A 147 -3.67 4.68 -4.13
N VAL A 148 -4.89 4.22 -3.84
CA VAL A 148 -5.76 4.73 -2.75
C VAL A 148 -5.99 3.65 -1.69
N VAL A 149 -6.09 4.09 -0.43
CA VAL A 149 -6.38 3.25 0.74
C VAL A 149 -7.66 3.72 1.44
N TYR A 150 -8.64 2.82 1.54
CA TYR A 150 -9.80 2.99 2.40
C TYR A 150 -9.58 2.28 3.74
N PHE A 151 -9.77 3.00 4.84
CA PHE A 151 -9.70 2.43 6.18
C PHE A 151 -11.10 2.17 6.72
N THR A 152 -11.29 1.05 7.40
CA THR A 152 -12.54 0.74 8.10
C THR A 152 -12.31 -0.13 9.32
N ALA A 153 -13.03 0.15 10.40
CA ALA A 153 -13.15 -0.72 11.57
C ALA A 153 -14.32 -1.71 11.43
N GLU A 154 -15.11 -1.60 10.36
CA GLU A 154 -16.32 -2.41 10.16
C GLU A 154 -15.98 -3.87 9.86
N ARG A 155 -16.68 -4.79 10.53
CA ARG A 155 -16.49 -6.23 10.38
C ARG A 155 -17.42 -6.84 9.34
N LYS A 156 -17.22 -6.46 8.08
CA LYS A 156 -17.91 -7.11 6.96
C LYS A 156 -17.08 -8.26 6.39
N VAL A 157 -17.77 -9.31 5.96
CA VAL A 157 -17.14 -10.43 5.22
C VAL A 157 -16.70 -10.02 3.81
N SER A 158 -17.29 -8.95 3.28
CA SER A 158 -16.95 -8.38 1.98
C SER A 158 -17.30 -6.91 1.90
N HIS A 159 -16.45 -6.14 1.21
CA HIS A 159 -16.73 -4.76 0.84
C HIS A 159 -16.78 -4.64 -0.69
N LYS A 160 -17.67 -3.79 -1.18
CA LYS A 160 -17.84 -3.53 -2.61
C LYS A 160 -17.94 -2.02 -2.81
N PHE A 161 -17.25 -1.54 -3.83
CA PHE A 161 -17.24 -0.12 -4.18
C PHE A 161 -17.38 0.02 -5.69
N SER A 162 -18.18 0.97 -6.11
CA SER A 162 -18.18 1.49 -7.47
C SER A 162 -16.89 2.30 -7.74
N PRO A 163 -16.56 2.54 -9.02
CA PRO A 163 -15.44 3.40 -9.36
C PRO A 163 -15.57 4.82 -8.83
N ASP A 164 -16.77 5.37 -8.80
CA ASP A 164 -17.01 6.71 -8.28
C ASP A 164 -16.76 6.78 -6.76
N GLU A 165 -17.22 5.77 -6.00
CA GLU A 165 -16.92 5.65 -4.56
C GLU A 165 -15.41 5.54 -4.32
N ALA A 166 -14.70 4.73 -5.11
CA ALA A 166 -13.24 4.59 -4.99
C ALA A 166 -12.49 5.90 -5.27
N ASN A 167 -12.95 6.70 -6.25
CA ASN A 167 -12.38 8.01 -6.54
C ASN A 167 -12.67 9.04 -5.44
N LEU A 168 -13.88 9.01 -4.85
CA LEU A 168 -14.20 9.90 -3.72
C LEU A 168 -13.30 9.60 -2.50
N ILE A 169 -13.00 8.34 -2.23
CA ILE A 169 -12.11 7.92 -1.14
C ILE A 169 -10.70 8.51 -1.31
N ALA A 170 -10.22 8.72 -2.54
CA ALA A 170 -8.90 9.32 -2.79
C ALA A 170 -8.73 10.69 -2.11
N HIS A 171 -9.84 11.38 -1.87
CA HIS A 171 -9.86 12.68 -1.20
C HIS A 171 -10.19 12.61 0.29
N ALA A 172 -10.55 11.43 0.80
CA ALA A 172 -11.04 11.23 2.17
C ALA A 172 -10.28 10.13 2.96
N GLU A 173 -9.11 9.67 2.47
CA GLU A 173 -8.36 8.58 3.12
C GLU A 173 -8.07 8.86 4.61
N LEU A 174 -7.74 10.10 4.94
CA LEU A 174 -7.42 10.52 6.30
C LEU A 174 -8.66 10.57 7.19
N GLU A 175 -9.77 11.08 6.68
CA GLU A 175 -11.06 11.08 7.38
C GLU A 175 -11.53 9.64 7.65
N CYS A 176 -11.39 8.73 6.68
CA CYS A 176 -11.70 7.31 6.87
C CYS A 176 -10.86 6.68 7.99
N PHE A 177 -9.59 7.08 8.10
CA PHE A 177 -8.73 6.63 9.20
C PHE A 177 -9.18 7.19 10.55
N TYR A 178 -9.54 8.47 10.63
CA TYR A 178 -10.06 9.07 11.86
C TYR A 178 -11.40 8.47 12.29
N ASP A 179 -12.28 8.13 11.34
CA ASP A 179 -13.53 7.44 11.62
C ASP A 179 -13.28 6.07 12.27
N CYS A 180 -12.22 5.37 11.85
CA CYS A 180 -11.78 4.15 12.52
C CYS A 180 -11.34 4.42 13.97
N LEU A 181 -10.56 5.47 14.20
CA LEU A 181 -10.11 5.83 15.56
C LEU A 181 -11.29 6.20 16.46
N LEU A 182 -12.27 6.92 15.92
CA LEU A 182 -13.51 7.27 16.63
C LEU A 182 -14.31 6.01 16.96
N THR A 183 -14.49 5.11 15.99
CA THR A 183 -15.19 3.83 16.17
C THR A 183 -14.52 2.95 17.23
N LEU A 184 -13.19 2.98 17.31
CA LEU A 184 -12.40 2.26 18.32
C LEU A 184 -12.36 2.97 19.68
N GLY A 185 -12.92 4.17 19.80
CA GLY A 185 -12.90 4.98 21.03
C GLY A 185 -11.52 5.54 21.38
N ILE A 186 -10.61 5.63 20.40
CA ILE A 186 -9.25 6.19 20.56
C ILE A 186 -9.31 7.72 20.56
N ILE A 187 -10.23 8.29 19.78
CA ILE A 187 -10.54 9.71 19.78
C ILE A 187 -12.03 9.91 20.09
N SER A 188 -12.35 11.07 20.63
CA SER A 188 -13.73 11.52 20.86
C SER A 188 -14.33 12.16 19.61
N GLN A 189 -15.66 12.31 19.61
CA GLN A 189 -16.38 13.03 18.55
C GLN A 189 -15.86 14.46 18.35
N CYS A 190 -15.57 15.18 19.44
CA CYS A 190 -15.01 16.53 19.39
C CYS A 190 -13.65 16.55 18.67
N GLN A 191 -12.77 15.60 19.00
CA GLN A 191 -11.46 15.49 18.35
C GLN A 191 -11.59 15.09 16.87
N PHE A 192 -12.54 14.23 16.51
CA PHE A 192 -12.81 13.91 15.12
C PHE A 192 -13.20 15.16 14.33
N GLU A 193 -14.17 15.93 14.82
CA GLU A 193 -14.62 17.18 14.19
C GLU A 193 -13.49 18.20 14.04
N GLU A 194 -12.64 18.35 15.05
CA GLU A 194 -11.43 19.20 14.99
C GLU A 194 -10.43 18.73 13.93
N LEU A 195 -10.23 17.42 13.80
CA LEU A 195 -9.26 16.83 12.87
C LEU A 195 -9.73 16.83 11.42
N THR A 196 -11.05 16.87 11.19
CA THR A 196 -11.67 16.90 9.84
C THR A 196 -12.14 18.29 9.44
N ALA A 197 -11.96 19.30 10.27
CA ALA A 197 -12.24 20.68 9.88
C ALA A 197 -11.28 21.11 8.77
N ASP A 198 -11.81 21.71 7.70
CA ASP A 198 -11.05 22.20 6.53
C ASP A 198 -9.96 23.25 6.88
N ASP A 199 -9.96 23.76 8.11
CA ASP A 199 -9.18 24.90 8.59
C ASP A 199 -7.98 24.56 9.47
N LEU A 200 -7.42 23.34 9.41
CA LEU A 200 -6.14 23.09 10.10
C LEU A 200 -5.08 24.05 9.53
N PRO A 201 -4.51 24.98 10.33
CA PRO A 201 -3.56 25.94 9.82
C PRO A 201 -2.38 25.18 9.24
N ALA A 202 -2.03 25.49 7.99
CA ALA A 202 -0.78 25.04 7.41
C ALA A 202 0.34 25.36 8.39
N CYS A 203 0.85 24.35 9.09
CA CYS A 203 1.98 24.53 9.98
C CYS A 203 3.14 25.05 9.13
N GLY A 204 3.53 26.30 9.37
CA GLY A 204 4.70 26.94 8.78
C GLY A 204 6.01 26.44 9.35
#